data_AF-A0A3P6FU76-F1
#
_entry.id   AF-A0A3P6FU76-F1
#
_cell.length_a   1.000
_cell.length_b   1.000
_cell.length_c   1.000
_cell.angle_alpha   90.00
_cell.angle_beta   90.00
_cell.angle_gamma   90.00
#
_symmetry.space_group_name_H-M   'P 1'
#
loop_
_entity.id
_entity.type
_entity.pdbx_description
1 polymer ?
#
loop_
_entity_poly.entity_id
_entity_poly.type
_entity_poly.pdbx_seq_one_letter_code
_entity_poly.pdbx_strand_id
1 'polypeptide(L)'
;MSMPAEDDPIEAQQEARPPRKLEATIMSFWRLQTECRSFGAKDEIFCLFQGSLGNLGSLKQQYGLAKNANEVLLVIEAYKTLRDRAPYPANHVVSHLSGDFAFVVFDKSTSTLFVASVSSF
;
A
#
# COMPACT_ATOMS: atom_id res chain seq x y z
N MET A 1 8.57 15.67 -73.61
CA MET A 1 7.85 14.39 -73.38
C MET A 1 8.65 13.61 -72.37
N SER A 2 8.18 13.16 -71.22
CA SER A 2 7.04 13.49 -70.37
C SER A 2 7.44 12.86 -69.03
N MET A 3 7.27 13.59 -67.93
CA MET A 3 7.27 12.95 -66.61
C MET A 3 6.14 11.93 -66.56
N PRO A 4 6.29 10.86 -65.77
CA PRO A 4 5.22 10.51 -64.86
C PRO A 4 5.76 10.50 -63.43
N ALA A 5 5.15 11.35 -62.61
CA ALA A 5 5.10 11.22 -61.17
C ALA A 5 3.86 10.37 -60.86
N GLU A 6 4.02 9.29 -60.10
CA GLU A 6 2.95 8.55 -59.41
C GLU A 6 3.66 7.89 -58.22
N ASP A 7 3.89 8.66 -57.16
CA ASP A 7 3.16 8.57 -55.88
C ASP A 7 3.55 7.31 -55.07
N ASP A 8 4.60 7.46 -54.26
CA ASP A 8 4.78 6.64 -53.06
C ASP A 8 3.50 6.75 -52.23
N PRO A 9 2.81 5.65 -51.90
CA PRO A 9 1.77 5.72 -50.90
C PRO A 9 2.48 6.08 -49.60
N ILE A 10 2.29 7.32 -49.15
CA ILE A 10 2.50 7.73 -47.78
C ILE A 10 1.63 6.80 -46.96
N GLU A 11 2.21 5.69 -46.52
CA GLU A 11 1.59 4.75 -45.60
C GLU A 11 1.43 5.54 -44.32
N ALA A 12 0.25 6.17 -44.24
CA ALA A 12 -0.20 6.99 -43.16
C ALA A 12 0.09 6.22 -41.89
N GLN A 13 0.97 6.81 -41.07
CA GLN A 13 1.11 6.50 -39.66
C GLN A 13 -0.22 6.80 -38.98
N GLN A 14 -1.22 5.96 -39.20
CA GLN A 14 -2.38 5.84 -38.36
C GLN A 14 -1.93 5.00 -37.17
N GLU A 15 -1.06 5.58 -36.34
CA GLU A 15 -0.89 5.11 -34.98
C GLU A 15 -2.24 5.35 -34.30
N ALA A 16 -3.08 4.33 -34.37
CA ALA A 16 -4.38 4.29 -33.72
C ALA A 16 -4.12 4.46 -32.23
N ARG A 17 -4.13 5.72 -31.77
CA ARG A 17 -4.06 6.07 -30.36
C ARG A 17 -5.09 5.18 -29.65
N PRO A 18 -4.67 4.29 -28.75
CA PRO A 18 -5.57 3.32 -28.15
C PRO A 18 -6.72 4.06 -27.47
N PRO A 19 -7.95 3.51 -27.49
CA PRO A 19 -9.13 4.21 -27.03
C PRO A 19 -8.95 4.57 -25.55
N ARG A 20 -8.97 5.87 -25.24
CA ARG A 20 -8.86 6.40 -23.86
C ARG A 20 -9.87 5.77 -22.88
N LYS A 21 -10.95 5.19 -23.41
CA LYS A 21 -11.93 4.41 -22.64
C LYS A 21 -11.35 3.11 -22.09
N LEU A 22 -10.57 2.36 -22.86
CA LEU A 22 -9.96 1.12 -22.38
C LEU A 22 -8.91 1.43 -21.32
N GLU A 23 -8.09 2.45 -21.53
CA GLU A 23 -7.17 3.00 -20.52
C GLU A 23 -7.93 3.43 -19.25
N ALA A 24 -9.00 4.20 -19.39
CA ALA A 24 -9.82 4.63 -18.24
C ALA A 24 -10.49 3.44 -17.53
N THR A 25 -10.95 2.42 -18.28
CA THR A 25 -11.53 1.19 -17.72
C THR A 25 -10.48 0.35 -17.04
N ILE A 26 -9.28 0.16 -17.61
CA ILE A 26 -8.17 -0.56 -16.98
C ILE A 26 -7.69 0.20 -15.76
N MET A 27 -7.57 1.53 -15.83
CA MET A 27 -7.21 2.39 -14.71
C MET A 27 -8.28 2.37 -13.61
N SER A 28 -9.57 2.29 -13.95
CA SER A 28 -10.65 2.15 -12.97
C SER A 28 -10.78 0.72 -12.44
N PHE A 29 -10.42 -0.30 -13.22
CA PHE A 29 -10.30 -1.69 -12.77
C PHE A 29 -9.10 -1.85 -11.82
N TRP A 30 -7.99 -1.16 -12.11
CA TRP A 30 -6.83 -1.02 -11.21
C TRP A 30 -7.15 -0.16 -9.98
N ARG A 31 -8.00 0.88 -10.11
CA ARG A 31 -8.53 1.64 -8.96
C ARG A 31 -9.51 0.82 -8.12
N LEU A 32 -10.25 -0.10 -8.75
CA LEU A 32 -11.13 -1.09 -8.13
C LEU A 32 -10.37 -2.29 -7.58
N GLN A 33 -9.07 -2.43 -7.85
CA GLN A 33 -8.14 -3.20 -7.03
C GLN A 33 -7.86 -2.44 -5.72
N THR A 34 -8.96 -2.01 -5.12
CA THR A 34 -9.08 -1.16 -3.95
C THR A 34 -8.46 -1.89 -2.77
N GLU A 35 -7.30 -1.40 -2.38
CA GLU A 35 -6.55 -1.70 -1.16
C GLU A 35 -6.44 -3.19 -0.83
N CYS A 36 -5.42 -3.84 -1.39
CA CYS A 36 -4.99 -5.17 -0.98
C CYS A 36 -4.92 -5.25 0.56
N ARG A 37 -5.92 -5.91 1.16
CA ARG A 37 -5.94 -6.19 2.59
C ARG A 37 -4.90 -7.27 2.86
N SER A 38 -3.91 -6.94 3.67
CA SER A 38 -2.91 -7.87 4.14
C SER A 38 -3.26 -8.34 5.55
N PHE A 39 -2.96 -9.61 5.82
CA PHE A 39 -3.21 -10.23 7.12
C PHE A 39 -1.95 -10.95 7.57
N GLY A 40 -1.74 -10.99 8.87
CA GLY A 40 -0.63 -11.70 9.48
C GLY A 40 -0.81 -11.80 10.98
N ALA A 41 -0.12 -12.77 11.57
CA ALA A 41 -0.15 -13.01 12.99
C ALA A 41 1.25 -13.34 13.49
N LYS A 42 1.60 -12.87 14.67
CA LYS A 42 2.86 -13.15 15.35
C LYS A 42 2.66 -13.03 16.86
N ASP A 43 3.24 -13.96 17.61
CA ASP A 43 3.23 -13.95 19.09
C ASP A 43 1.81 -13.80 19.69
N GLU A 44 0.85 -14.56 19.15
CA GLU A 44 -0.59 -14.53 19.52
C GLU A 44 -1.29 -13.17 19.27
N ILE A 45 -0.64 -12.27 18.53
CA ILE A 45 -1.21 -10.99 18.06
C ILE A 45 -1.56 -11.14 16.58
N PHE A 46 -2.80 -10.81 16.23
CA PHE A 46 -3.33 -10.86 14.87
C PHE A 46 -3.49 -9.45 14.34
N CYS A 47 -3.09 -9.20 13.09
CA CYS A 47 -3.22 -7.88 12.48
C CYS A 47 -3.79 -7.98 11.06
N LEU A 48 -4.85 -7.21 10.83
CA LEU A 48 -5.38 -6.89 9.51
C LEU A 48 -4.91 -5.50 9.14
N PHE A 49 -4.31 -5.35 7.97
CA PHE A 49 -3.82 -4.08 7.45
C PHE A 49 -4.39 -3.83 6.07
N GLN A 50 -4.72 -2.59 5.78
CA GLN A 50 -5.27 -2.13 4.52
C GLN A 50 -4.64 -0.77 4.19
N GLY A 51 -4.31 -0.54 2.92
CA GLY A 51 -3.64 0.67 2.47
C GLY A 51 -2.14 0.49 2.31
N SER A 52 -1.36 1.58 2.45
CA SER A 52 0.09 1.56 2.24
C SER A 52 0.82 2.52 3.19
N LEU A 53 2.00 2.09 3.65
CA LEU A 53 2.89 2.93 4.45
C LEU A 53 3.97 3.54 3.56
N GLY A 54 3.93 4.84 3.34
CA GLY A 54 4.92 5.56 2.55
C GLY A 54 6.32 5.57 3.18
N ASN A 55 6.41 5.35 4.50
CA ASN A 55 7.67 5.37 5.25
C ASN A 55 8.11 3.99 5.78
N LEU A 56 7.57 2.89 5.24
CA LEU A 56 7.90 1.52 5.66
C LEU A 56 9.41 1.25 5.65
N GLY A 57 10.14 1.71 4.62
CA GLY A 57 11.59 1.50 4.50
C GLY A 57 12.38 2.13 5.65
N SER A 58 12.05 3.37 6.02
CA SER A 58 12.67 4.07 7.15
C SER A 58 12.31 3.42 8.48
N LEU A 59 11.05 3.03 8.67
CA LEU A 59 10.58 2.38 9.89
C LEU A 59 11.25 1.01 10.08
N LYS A 60 11.47 0.24 9.01
CA LYS A 60 12.22 -1.02 9.09
C LYS A 60 13.61 -0.84 9.71
N GLN A 61 14.31 0.21 9.29
CA GLN A 61 15.64 0.52 9.80
C GLN A 61 15.59 1.02 11.26
N GLN A 62 14.63 1.89 11.59
CA GLN A 62 14.49 2.48 12.91
C GLN A 62 14.05 1.46 13.99
N TYR A 63 13.16 0.54 13.63
CA TYR A 63 12.69 -0.53 14.52
C TYR A 63 13.57 -1.79 14.47
N GLY A 64 14.60 -1.83 13.61
CA GLY A 64 15.47 -3.01 13.45
C GLY A 64 14.72 -4.25 12.95
N LEU A 65 13.69 -4.05 12.11
CA LEU A 65 12.84 -5.12 11.59
C LEU A 65 13.56 -5.96 10.55
N ALA A 66 13.14 -7.22 10.39
CA ALA A 66 13.70 -8.13 9.39
C ALA A 66 13.61 -7.54 7.98
N LYS A 67 14.56 -7.89 7.10
CA LYS A 67 14.61 -7.43 5.70
C LYS A 67 13.28 -7.65 4.94
N ASN A 68 12.55 -8.72 5.30
CA ASN A 68 11.27 -9.11 4.71
C ASN A 68 10.05 -8.70 5.55
N ALA A 69 10.19 -7.75 6.47
CA ALA A 69 9.05 -7.29 7.26
C ALA A 69 7.99 -6.62 6.35
N ASN A 70 6.74 -6.98 6.53
CA ASN A 70 5.61 -6.30 5.87
C ASN A 70 5.00 -5.27 6.83
N GLU A 71 4.10 -4.43 6.34
CA GLU A 71 3.34 -3.44 7.11
C GLU A 71 2.66 -4.09 8.32
N VAL A 72 2.05 -5.26 8.10
CA VAL A 72 1.43 -6.06 9.16
C VAL A 72 2.43 -6.43 10.26
N LEU A 73 3.61 -6.93 9.89
CA LEU A 73 4.64 -7.34 10.85
C LEU A 73 5.15 -6.14 11.64
N LEU A 74 5.30 -4.99 10.97
CA LEU A 74 5.71 -3.74 11.58
C LEU A 74 4.70 -3.28 12.63
N VAL A 75 3.41 -3.30 12.31
CA VAL A 75 2.34 -2.92 13.24
C VAL A 75 2.30 -3.86 14.45
N ILE A 76 2.43 -5.19 14.24
CA ILE A 76 2.47 -6.15 15.35
C ILE A 76 3.67 -5.90 16.28
N GLU A 77 4.86 -5.67 15.73
CA GLU A 77 6.07 -5.39 16.51
C GLU A 77 5.99 -4.04 17.24
N ALA A 78 5.49 -3.00 16.56
CA ALA A 78 5.27 -1.70 17.18
C ALA A 78 4.27 -1.80 18.34
N TYR A 79 3.17 -2.54 18.16
CA TYR A 79 2.19 -2.78 19.22
C TYR A 79 2.81 -3.57 20.39
N LYS A 80 3.54 -4.66 20.10
CA LYS A 80 4.19 -5.50 21.11
C LYS A 80 5.21 -4.71 21.92
N THR A 81 6.04 -3.91 21.26
CA THR A 81 7.03 -3.05 21.93
C THR A 81 6.40 -1.98 22.81
N LEU A 82 5.23 -1.44 22.46
CA LEU A 82 4.48 -0.55 23.35
C LEU A 82 3.90 -1.27 24.56
N ARG A 83 3.28 -2.44 24.33
CA ARG A 83 2.71 -3.27 25.40
C ARG A 83 3.77 -3.64 26.43
N ASP A 84 4.93 -4.07 25.95
CA ASP A 84 6.01 -4.59 26.80
C ASP A 84 6.80 -3.44 27.51
N ARG A 85 6.59 -2.16 27.15
CA ARG A 85 7.35 -0.99 27.69
C ARG A 85 6.49 0.07 28.41
N ALA A 86 5.40 -0.30 29.10
CA ALA A 86 4.49 0.64 29.78
C ALA A 86 5.19 1.77 30.60
N PRO A 87 4.62 3.00 30.70
CA PRO A 87 3.22 3.39 30.52
C PRO A 87 3.07 4.55 29.51
N TYR A 88 3.28 4.30 28.22
CA TYR A 88 3.04 5.33 27.20
C TYR A 88 1.80 5.00 26.37
N PRO A 89 0.95 5.99 26.06
CA PRO A 89 -0.29 5.77 25.34
C PRO A 89 -0.03 5.14 23.96
N ALA A 90 -0.92 4.26 23.53
CA ALA A 90 -0.87 3.50 22.27
C ALA A 90 -0.71 4.36 20.99
N ASN A 91 -0.81 5.68 21.13
CA ASN A 91 -0.65 6.69 20.09
C ASN A 91 0.74 6.64 19.40
N HIS A 92 1.77 6.10 20.05
CA HIS A 92 3.12 6.03 19.47
C HIS A 92 3.26 5.06 18.28
N VAL A 93 2.40 4.02 18.19
CA VAL A 93 2.42 3.14 17.01
C VAL A 93 2.04 3.96 15.80
N VAL A 94 0.92 4.69 15.90
CA VAL A 94 0.34 5.43 14.77
C VAL A 94 1.12 6.70 14.46
N SER A 95 1.77 7.32 15.45
CA SER A 95 2.49 8.60 15.27
C SER A 95 3.66 8.52 14.30
N HIS A 96 4.26 7.34 14.15
CA HIS A 96 5.38 7.13 13.23
C HIS A 96 4.93 6.58 11.88
N LEU A 97 3.65 6.23 11.70
CA LEU A 97 3.15 5.70 10.44
C LEU A 97 2.71 6.86 9.55
N SER A 98 3.19 6.88 8.31
CA SER A 98 2.81 7.88 7.32
C SER A 98 2.28 7.20 6.07
N GLY A 99 1.12 7.65 5.61
CA GLY A 99 0.44 7.11 4.43
C GLY A 99 -1.06 7.02 4.66
N ASP A 100 -1.76 6.50 3.66
CA ASP A 100 -3.18 6.17 3.76
C ASP A 100 -3.29 4.71 4.15
N PHE A 101 -3.71 4.46 5.38
CA PHE A 101 -3.77 3.13 5.94
C PHE A 101 -4.88 2.97 6.97
N ALA A 102 -5.35 1.74 7.12
CA ALA A 102 -6.21 1.30 8.19
C ALA A 102 -5.74 -0.06 8.70
N PHE A 103 -5.73 -0.25 10.01
CA PHE A 103 -5.38 -1.53 10.58
C PHE A 103 -6.19 -1.88 11.83
N VAL A 104 -6.28 -3.17 12.09
CA VAL A 104 -6.90 -3.76 13.28
C VAL A 104 -5.93 -4.77 13.87
N VAL A 105 -5.55 -4.58 15.12
CA VAL A 105 -4.71 -5.50 15.89
C VAL A 105 -5.55 -6.12 16.99
N PHE A 106 -5.50 -7.44 17.10
CA PHE A 106 -6.11 -8.20 18.17
C PHE A 106 -5.02 -8.93 18.95
N ASP A 107 -4.84 -8.57 20.22
CA ASP A 107 -3.93 -9.25 21.14
C ASP A 107 -4.73 -10.28 21.95
N LYS A 108 -4.48 -11.57 21.69
CA LYS A 108 -5.13 -12.66 22.43
C LYS A 108 -4.66 -12.77 23.87
N SER A 109 -3.42 -12.39 24.17
CA SER A 109 -2.86 -12.48 25.53
C SER A 109 -3.55 -11.51 26.50
N THR A 110 -3.84 -10.29 26.02
CA THR A 110 -4.54 -9.26 26.82
C THR A 110 -6.03 -9.17 26.49
N SER A 111 -6.49 -9.88 25.45
CA SER A 111 -7.84 -9.76 24.87
C SER A 111 -8.21 -8.31 24.52
N THR A 112 -7.23 -7.54 24.04
CA THR A 112 -7.42 -6.15 23.65
C THR A 112 -7.45 -6.02 22.13
N LEU A 113 -8.23 -5.05 21.66
CA LEU A 113 -8.38 -4.75 20.24
C LEU A 113 -7.98 -3.30 20.01
N PHE A 114 -7.05 -3.08 19.09
CA PHE A 114 -6.49 -1.79 18.76
C PHE A 114 -6.73 -1.49 17.29
N VAL A 115 -7.38 -0.37 16.99
CA VAL A 115 -7.77 0.02 15.63
C VAL A 115 -7.29 1.43 15.37
N ALA A 116 -6.73 1.65 14.19
CA ALA A 116 -6.41 2.98 13.72
C ALA A 116 -6.66 3.07 12.21
N SER A 117 -7.07 4.26 11.77
CA SER A 117 -7.19 4.60 10.36
C SER A 117 -6.71 6.02 10.15
N VAL A 118 -5.89 6.23 9.13
CA VAL A 118 -5.40 7.52 8.69
C VAL A 118 -5.70 7.63 7.20
N SER A 119 -6.45 8.67 6.84
CA SER A 119 -6.76 9.01 5.47
C SER A 119 -6.50 10.50 5.29
N SER A 120 -5.59 10.83 4.40
CA SER A 120 -5.27 12.20 4.01
C SER A 120 -6.25 12.59 2.89
N PHE A 121 -7.28 13.37 3.23
CA PHE A 121 -8.26 13.89 2.27
C PHE A 121 -7.76 15.13 1.54
#